data_AF-A0A9C7W174-F1
#
_entry.id   AF-A0A9C7W174-F1
#
_cell.length_a   1.000
_cell.length_b   1.000
_cell.length_c   1.000
_cell.angle_alpha   90.00
_cell.angle_beta   90.00
_cell.angle_gamma   90.00
#
_symmetry.space_group_name_H-M   'P 1'
#
loop_
_entity.id
_entity.type
_entity.pdbx_description
1 polymer ?
#
loop_
_entity_poly.entity_id
_entity_poly.type
_entity_poly.pdbx_seq_one_letter_code
_entity_poly.pdbx_strand_id
1 'polypeptide(L)'
;MPIPRRTKIVATIGPATESPKMLRRLIRAGVDVVRVNFSHGSPEEHIERARNIREAAEKVGRHVGILADLQGPKIRIERFKDGFIDLEDNHAFTLDAALGVNEGDENAVGLTYKALAEDVNAGDVLLLDDGLIVLKVNDVTGSKINCTVEVGGKLSNHKGVNRQGGGLSAGALTEKDKKDIKLAAAMEADFLAVSFVRCAEDVHEARRLLHEAGSDAWIVSKIERAEAIDVIEEITLASDVLMVARGDLGVEIGDAEITAVQKKIISQGRNLDRVVITATQMLESMIDKQMPTRAEVTDVANAVLDGTDAVMLSAETAVGKFPVKAIKAMDRICRGAEKHRGDIVRESRNDESFERIDEAIAKACMYTANRLHVRAIIAMTESGATALWMSRISSGLPIYAMSSQDRTLRQASMY
;
A
#
# COMPACT_ATOMS: atom_id res chain seq x y z
N MET A 1 7.00 -26.62 -19.09
CA MET A 1 6.69 -26.17 -17.72
C MET A 1 5.60 -25.12 -17.81
N PRO A 2 4.63 -25.08 -16.88
CA PRO A 2 3.65 -24.00 -16.85
C PRO A 2 4.36 -22.65 -16.69
N ILE A 3 3.91 -21.63 -17.42
CA ILE A 3 4.45 -20.27 -17.31
C ILE A 3 4.20 -19.78 -15.87
N PRO A 4 5.23 -19.31 -15.13
CA PRO A 4 5.05 -18.79 -13.78
C PRO A 4 4.21 -17.50 -13.82
N ARG A 5 3.49 -17.21 -12.73
CA ARG A 5 2.82 -15.93 -12.54
C ARG A 5 3.90 -14.84 -12.47
N ARG A 6 3.65 -13.69 -13.09
CA ARG A 6 4.58 -12.55 -13.10
C ARG A 6 4.24 -11.51 -12.05
N THR A 7 2.98 -11.08 -12.02
CA THR A 7 2.45 -10.07 -11.09
C THR A 7 2.49 -10.62 -9.68
N LYS A 8 3.23 -10.00 -8.77
CA LYS A 8 3.48 -10.46 -7.41
C LYS A 8 2.26 -10.31 -6.50
N ILE A 9 2.21 -11.09 -5.43
CA ILE A 9 1.15 -11.02 -4.42
C ILE A 9 1.73 -10.62 -3.08
N VAL A 10 1.30 -9.47 -2.57
CA VAL A 10 1.53 -9.02 -1.20
C VAL A 10 0.36 -9.47 -0.33
N ALA A 11 0.63 -10.15 0.78
CA ALA A 11 -0.42 -10.60 1.71
C ALA A 11 -0.15 -10.07 3.11
N THR A 12 -1.15 -9.40 3.69
CA THR A 12 -1.08 -8.94 5.08
C THR A 12 -1.33 -10.10 6.03
N ILE A 13 -0.47 -10.25 7.04
CA ILE A 13 -0.68 -11.22 8.12
C ILE A 13 -1.43 -10.61 9.30
N GLY A 14 -2.19 -11.45 10.00
CA GLY A 14 -2.93 -11.09 11.19
C GLY A 14 -3.45 -12.33 11.90
N PRO A 15 -4.49 -12.19 12.77
CA PRO A 15 -5.03 -13.29 13.57
C PRO A 15 -5.40 -14.54 12.76
N ALA A 16 -5.88 -14.40 11.52
CA ALA A 16 -6.25 -15.53 10.67
C ALA A 16 -5.04 -16.30 10.10
N THR A 17 -3.83 -15.71 10.16
CA THR A 17 -2.69 -16.13 9.35
C THR A 17 -1.35 -16.21 10.05
N GLU A 18 -1.24 -15.77 11.31
CA GLU A 18 0.04 -15.72 12.03
C GLU A 18 0.60 -17.08 12.47
N SER A 19 -0.22 -18.14 12.51
CA SER A 19 0.29 -19.48 12.88
C SER A 19 1.31 -20.02 11.86
N PRO A 20 2.41 -20.68 12.29
CA PRO A 20 3.41 -21.23 11.36
C PRO A 20 2.84 -22.20 10.31
N LYS A 21 1.82 -22.97 10.68
CA LYS A 21 1.12 -23.87 9.75
C LYS A 21 0.37 -23.09 8.67
N MET A 22 -0.28 -21.98 9.03
CA MET A 22 -0.98 -21.15 8.06
C MET A 22 -0.01 -20.40 7.16
N LEU A 23 1.05 -19.79 7.70
CA LEU A 23 2.08 -19.12 6.91
C LEU A 23 2.62 -20.02 5.78
N ARG A 24 2.98 -21.27 6.09
CA ARG A 24 3.39 -22.25 5.06
C ARG A 24 2.33 -22.50 3.99
N ARG A 25 1.03 -22.46 4.35
CA ARG A 25 -0.07 -22.62 3.38
C ARG A 25 -0.20 -21.39 2.47
N LEU A 26 -0.02 -20.18 3.00
CA LEU A 26 -0.06 -18.94 2.21
C LEU A 26 1.12 -18.89 1.23
N ILE A 27 2.33 -19.20 1.71
CA ILE A 27 3.54 -19.20 0.88
C ILE A 27 3.42 -20.25 -0.24
N ARG A 28 2.90 -21.44 0.06
CA ARG A 28 2.61 -22.46 -0.98
C ARG A 28 1.49 -22.06 -1.93
N ALA A 29 0.53 -21.24 -1.48
CA ALA A 29 -0.55 -20.75 -2.32
C ALA A 29 -0.08 -19.69 -3.33
N GLY A 30 1.09 -19.07 -3.09
CA GLY A 30 1.68 -18.12 -4.02
C GLY A 30 1.89 -16.72 -3.46
N VAL A 31 2.03 -16.53 -2.14
CA VAL A 31 2.49 -15.23 -1.61
C VAL A 31 3.95 -15.00 -1.98
N ASP A 32 4.29 -13.77 -2.36
CA ASP A 32 5.67 -13.36 -2.68
C ASP A 32 6.23 -12.37 -1.65
N VAL A 33 5.36 -11.56 -1.04
CA VAL A 33 5.72 -10.61 0.02
C VAL A 33 4.69 -10.70 1.14
N VAL A 34 5.15 -10.73 2.38
CA VAL A 34 4.28 -10.66 3.56
C VAL A 34 4.33 -9.27 4.15
N ARG A 35 3.16 -8.63 4.29
CA ARG A 35 3.00 -7.34 4.95
C ARG A 35 2.72 -7.52 6.44
N VAL A 36 3.49 -6.83 7.27
CA VAL A 36 3.30 -6.71 8.72
C VAL A 36 2.87 -5.28 9.02
N ASN A 37 1.60 -5.11 9.40
CA ASN A 37 1.02 -3.81 9.69
C ASN A 37 1.25 -3.42 11.16
N PHE A 38 2.03 -2.36 11.40
CA PHE A 38 2.34 -1.87 12.75
C PHE A 38 1.23 -1.05 13.41
N SER A 39 0.07 -0.91 12.75
CA SER A 39 -1.13 -0.34 13.40
C SER A 39 -1.66 -1.21 14.56
N HIS A 40 -1.26 -2.49 14.62
CA HIS A 40 -1.73 -3.47 15.59
C HIS A 40 -0.61 -4.39 16.04
N GLY A 41 -0.63 -4.82 17.29
CA GLY A 41 0.36 -5.73 17.87
C GLY A 41 1.49 -5.01 18.59
N SER A 42 2.25 -5.77 19.38
CA SER A 42 3.42 -5.24 20.11
C SER A 42 4.71 -5.45 19.31
N PRO A 43 5.80 -4.73 19.64
CA PRO A 43 7.11 -4.95 19.03
C PRO A 43 7.58 -6.41 19.08
N GLU A 44 7.36 -7.08 20.21
CA GLU A 44 7.75 -8.49 20.41
C GLU A 44 6.97 -9.42 19.48
N GLU A 45 5.66 -9.19 19.32
CA GLU A 45 4.83 -9.95 18.37
C GLU A 45 5.32 -9.78 16.93
N HIS A 46 5.75 -8.58 16.55
CA HIS A 46 6.23 -8.32 15.19
C HIS A 46 7.56 -9.02 14.90
N ILE A 47 8.49 -9.04 15.86
CA ILE A 47 9.75 -9.80 15.75
C ILE A 47 9.46 -11.30 15.62
N GLU A 48 8.54 -11.82 16.43
CA GLU A 48 8.12 -13.22 16.35
C GLU A 48 7.47 -13.55 15.00
N ARG A 49 6.60 -12.66 14.49
CA ARG A 49 6.00 -12.80 13.16
C ARG A 49 7.07 -12.85 12.07
N ALA A 50 8.06 -11.96 12.09
CA ALA A 50 9.16 -11.95 11.12
C ALA A 50 9.94 -13.27 11.12
N ARG A 51 10.29 -13.80 12.31
CA ARG A 51 10.97 -15.09 12.43
C ARG A 51 10.13 -16.23 11.84
N ASN A 52 8.85 -16.29 12.19
CA ASN A 52 7.94 -17.32 11.71
C ASN A 52 7.72 -17.27 10.19
N ILE A 53 7.69 -16.07 9.59
CA ILE A 53 7.63 -15.89 8.13
C ILE A 53 8.87 -16.50 7.48
N ARG A 54 10.06 -16.15 7.97
CA ARG A 54 11.34 -16.63 7.42
C ARG A 54 11.48 -18.14 7.51
N GLU A 55 11.19 -18.72 8.68
CA GLU A 55 11.19 -20.18 8.84
C GLU A 55 10.17 -20.88 7.94
N ALA A 56 8.98 -20.29 7.77
CA ALA A 56 7.97 -20.85 6.88
C ALA A 56 8.41 -20.79 5.42
N ALA A 57 9.08 -19.72 5.01
CA ALA A 57 9.64 -19.54 3.67
C ALA A 57 10.75 -20.55 3.38
N GLU A 58 11.69 -20.72 4.31
CA GLU A 58 12.76 -21.72 4.24
C GLU A 58 12.21 -23.14 4.13
N LYS A 59 11.27 -23.53 5.01
CA LYS A 59 10.61 -24.86 4.99
C LYS A 59 9.82 -25.12 3.69
N VAL A 60 9.41 -24.08 2.97
CA VAL A 60 8.72 -24.19 1.69
C VAL A 60 9.70 -24.11 0.50
N GLY A 61 10.93 -23.63 0.72
CA GLY A 61 11.94 -23.44 -0.33
C GLY A 61 11.61 -22.25 -1.26
N ARG A 62 11.07 -21.16 -0.71
CA ARG A 62 10.77 -19.92 -1.47
C ARG A 62 11.37 -18.71 -0.77
N HIS A 63 11.85 -17.75 -1.56
CA HIS A 63 12.18 -16.42 -1.06
C HIS A 63 10.90 -15.60 -0.92
N VAL A 64 10.69 -15.02 0.25
CA VAL A 64 9.52 -14.19 0.58
C VAL A 64 10.03 -12.95 1.28
N GLY A 65 9.72 -11.78 0.72
CA GLY A 65 10.04 -10.49 1.32
C GLY A 65 9.13 -10.15 2.49
N ILE A 66 9.65 -9.38 3.46
CA ILE A 66 8.86 -8.82 4.57
C ILE A 66 8.73 -7.31 4.35
N LEU A 67 7.49 -6.83 4.28
CA LEU A 67 7.13 -5.42 4.22
C LEU A 67 6.60 -4.97 5.58
N ALA A 68 7.36 -4.13 6.27
CA ALA A 68 6.93 -3.46 7.50
C ALA A 68 6.15 -2.19 7.14
N ASP A 69 4.90 -2.06 7.58
CA ASP A 69 4.03 -0.93 7.21
C ASP A 69 3.77 -0.03 8.43
N LEU A 70 4.31 1.20 8.37
CA LEU A 70 4.17 2.23 9.39
C LEU A 70 2.72 2.72 9.47
N GLN A 71 2.28 3.13 10.65
CA GLN A 71 0.89 3.54 10.84
C GLN A 71 0.61 4.92 10.23
N GLY A 72 1.57 5.85 10.37
CA GLY A 72 1.39 7.25 10.00
C GLY A 72 0.39 8.00 10.89
N PRO A 73 0.16 9.30 10.60
CA PRO A 73 -0.74 10.16 11.37
C PRO A 73 -2.22 9.87 11.05
N LYS A 74 -2.76 8.73 11.47
CA LYS A 74 -4.20 8.45 11.31
C LYS A 74 -5.05 9.36 12.19
N ILE A 75 -5.63 10.38 11.57
CA ILE A 75 -6.59 11.27 12.22
C ILE A 75 -7.90 10.51 12.42
N ARG A 76 -8.40 10.53 13.65
CA ARG A 76 -9.62 9.82 14.04
C ARG A 76 -10.44 10.67 15.00
N ILE A 77 -11.74 10.41 15.02
CA ILE A 77 -12.57 10.81 16.14
C ILE A 77 -12.26 9.95 17.37
N GLU A 78 -12.55 10.49 18.54
CA GLU A 78 -12.40 9.78 19.82
C GLU A 78 -13.60 8.83 20.04
N ARG A 79 -14.18 8.79 21.25
CA ARG A 79 -15.26 7.87 21.60
C ARG A 79 -16.52 8.60 22.01
N PHE A 80 -17.65 7.96 21.70
CA PHE A 80 -18.97 8.30 22.19
C PHE A 80 -19.25 7.59 23.52
N LYS A 81 -20.09 8.21 24.35
CA LYS A 81 -20.55 7.66 25.65
C LYS A 81 -21.14 6.25 25.49
N ASP A 82 -22.00 6.07 24.47
CA ASP A 82 -22.67 4.80 24.15
C ASP A 82 -21.99 4.02 22.99
N GLY A 83 -20.79 4.45 22.59
CA GLY A 83 -19.94 3.80 21.60
C GLY A 83 -20.28 4.07 20.12
N PHE A 84 -21.48 4.59 19.83
CA PHE A 84 -21.85 5.11 18.52
C PHE A 84 -22.99 6.12 18.64
N ILE A 85 -23.20 6.89 17.57
CA ILE A 85 -24.39 7.72 17.34
C ILE A 85 -24.89 7.50 15.91
N ASP A 86 -26.15 7.86 15.65
CA ASP A 86 -26.70 7.96 14.30
C ASP A 86 -26.87 9.44 13.95
N LEU A 87 -26.15 9.90 12.94
CA LEU A 87 -26.23 11.28 12.45
C LEU A 87 -27.29 11.39 11.37
N GLU A 88 -28.17 12.39 11.47
CA GLU A 88 -29.17 12.71 10.46
C GLU A 88 -28.67 13.81 9.52
N ASP A 89 -29.10 13.75 8.26
CA ASP A 89 -28.78 14.78 7.26
C ASP A 89 -29.27 16.16 7.73
N ASN A 90 -28.48 17.19 7.44
CA ASN A 90 -28.66 18.58 7.83
C ASN A 90 -28.57 18.88 9.34
N HIS A 91 -28.25 17.88 10.18
CA HIS A 91 -28.03 18.10 11.60
C HIS A 91 -26.71 18.88 11.84
N ALA A 92 -26.67 19.66 12.92
CA ALA A 92 -25.45 20.35 13.35
C ALA A 92 -24.58 19.39 14.16
N PHE A 93 -23.29 19.28 13.84
CA PHE A 93 -22.37 18.40 14.55
C PHE A 93 -21.01 19.05 14.70
N THR A 94 -20.38 18.90 15.87
CA THR A 94 -19.11 19.55 16.19
C THR A 94 -17.99 18.55 16.37
N LEU A 95 -16.88 18.76 15.69
CA LEU A 95 -15.62 18.10 16.03
C LEU A 95 -14.83 19.03 16.96
N ASP A 96 -14.63 18.64 18.22
CA ASP A 96 -13.99 19.49 19.22
C ASP A 96 -12.68 18.88 19.70
N ALA A 97 -11.56 19.50 19.34
CA ALA A 97 -10.25 19.03 19.77
C ALA A 97 -10.08 19.06 21.31
N ALA A 98 -10.80 19.91 22.04
CA ALA A 98 -10.72 20.00 23.49
C ALA A 98 -11.64 19.00 24.24
N LEU A 99 -12.55 18.33 23.54
CA LEU A 99 -13.49 17.38 24.16
C LEU A 99 -12.77 16.11 24.63
N GLY A 100 -13.19 15.59 25.79
CA GLY A 100 -12.60 14.40 26.40
C GLY A 100 -12.81 13.13 25.56
N VAL A 101 -11.91 12.15 25.75
CA VAL A 101 -11.84 10.91 24.94
C VAL A 101 -13.15 10.10 24.95
N ASN A 102 -13.95 10.14 26.01
CA ASN A 102 -15.20 9.38 26.14
C ASN A 102 -16.45 10.28 26.28
N GLU A 103 -16.33 11.54 25.87
CA GLU A 103 -17.37 12.54 26.10
C GLU A 103 -18.24 12.80 24.87
N GLY A 104 -17.98 12.09 23.75
CA GLY A 104 -18.77 12.27 22.54
C GLY A 104 -20.25 11.89 22.72
N ASP A 105 -21.11 12.66 22.07
CA ASP A 105 -22.56 12.49 22.06
C ASP A 105 -23.16 12.96 20.71
N GLU A 106 -24.48 13.10 20.63
CA GLU A 106 -25.19 13.46 19.39
C GLU A 106 -24.83 14.85 18.85
N ASN A 107 -24.18 15.71 19.64
CA ASN A 107 -23.84 17.08 19.26
C ASN A 107 -22.35 17.26 18.94
N ALA A 108 -21.48 16.51 19.60
CA ALA A 108 -20.04 16.68 19.44
C ALA A 108 -19.22 15.41 19.69
N VAL A 109 -18.03 15.35 19.10
CA VAL A 109 -17.02 14.32 19.40
C VAL A 109 -15.61 14.88 19.40
N GLY A 110 -14.75 14.28 20.23
CA GLY A 110 -13.33 14.59 20.31
C GLY A 110 -12.53 14.12 19.09
N LEU A 111 -11.31 14.63 18.95
CA LEU A 111 -10.36 14.24 17.90
C LEU A 111 -9.04 13.76 18.49
N THR A 112 -8.42 12.76 17.85
CA THR A 112 -7.06 12.33 18.20
C THR A 112 -6.00 13.35 17.73
N TYR A 113 -6.27 14.03 16.61
CA TYR A 113 -5.41 15.08 16.07
C TYR A 113 -5.93 16.47 16.45
N LYS A 114 -5.27 17.08 17.43
CA LYS A 114 -5.74 18.33 18.04
C LYS A 114 -5.60 19.56 17.14
N ALA A 115 -4.65 19.53 16.20
CA ALA A 115 -4.42 20.62 15.26
C ALA A 115 -5.40 20.63 14.06
N LEU A 116 -6.39 19.72 14.00
CA LEU A 116 -7.36 19.71 12.90
C LEU A 116 -8.09 21.05 12.76
N ALA A 117 -8.38 21.73 13.89
CA ALA A 117 -9.03 23.04 13.87
C ALA A 117 -8.19 24.13 13.20
N GLU A 118 -6.86 23.97 13.15
CA GLU A 118 -5.94 24.88 12.45
C GLU A 118 -5.82 24.55 10.96
N ASP A 119 -6.19 23.32 10.59
CA ASP A 119 -6.09 22.78 9.24
C ASP A 119 -7.39 22.91 8.43
N VAL A 120 -8.47 23.46 8.98
CA VAL A 120 -9.76 23.52 8.27
C VAL A 120 -10.35 24.92 8.28
N ASN A 121 -11.07 25.25 7.22
CA ASN A 121 -11.73 26.53 7.02
C ASN A 121 -13.22 26.34 6.75
N ALA A 122 -14.00 27.40 6.94
CA ALA A 122 -15.40 27.44 6.52
C ALA A 122 -15.53 27.07 5.02
N GLY A 123 -16.41 26.13 4.72
CA GLY A 123 -16.62 25.60 3.37
C GLY A 123 -15.86 24.30 3.08
N ASP A 124 -14.88 23.91 3.90
CA ASP A 124 -14.21 22.61 3.75
C ASP A 124 -15.17 21.45 4.01
N VAL A 125 -14.87 20.31 3.39
CA VAL A 125 -15.64 19.08 3.55
C VAL A 125 -14.78 18.04 4.28
N LEU A 126 -15.31 17.53 5.39
CA LEU A 126 -14.71 16.48 6.19
C LEU A 126 -15.42 15.16 5.95
N LEU A 127 -14.62 14.13 5.71
CA LEU A 127 -15.07 12.79 5.34
C LEU A 127 -14.75 11.85 6.49
N LEU A 128 -15.78 11.24 7.06
CA LEU A 128 -15.68 10.33 8.19
C LEU A 128 -16.02 8.91 7.74
N ASP A 129 -15.33 7.94 8.36
CA ASP A 129 -15.53 6.51 8.09
C ASP A 129 -15.45 6.17 6.59
N ASP A 130 -14.29 6.45 5.99
CA ASP A 130 -14.02 6.25 4.56
C ASP A 130 -15.00 6.98 3.62
N GLY A 131 -15.51 8.14 4.08
CA GLY A 131 -16.45 8.98 3.32
C GLY A 131 -17.91 8.54 3.41
N LEU A 132 -18.24 7.57 4.26
CA LEU A 132 -19.64 7.18 4.51
C LEU A 132 -20.45 8.28 5.20
N ILE A 133 -19.78 9.15 5.96
CA ILE A 133 -20.37 10.33 6.57
C ILE A 133 -19.63 11.57 6.05
N VAL A 134 -20.40 12.58 5.66
CA VAL A 134 -19.88 13.82 5.06
C VAL A 134 -20.33 14.99 5.92
N LEU A 135 -19.37 15.78 6.41
CA LEU A 135 -19.60 16.97 7.21
C LEU A 135 -19.08 18.18 6.45
N LYS A 136 -19.89 19.22 6.33
CA LYS A 136 -19.48 20.51 5.80
C LYS A 136 -19.16 21.48 6.93
N VAL A 137 -17.95 22.03 6.91
CA VAL A 137 -17.49 22.99 7.92
C VAL A 137 -18.21 24.32 7.71
N ASN A 138 -18.94 24.78 8.72
CA ASN A 138 -19.61 26.08 8.72
C ASN A 138 -18.65 27.17 9.21
N ASP A 139 -17.99 26.93 10.34
CA ASP A 139 -17.00 27.82 10.94
C ASP A 139 -16.10 27.05 11.91
N VAL A 140 -14.98 27.69 12.29
CA VAL A 140 -14.10 27.20 13.34
C VAL A 140 -14.04 28.25 14.46
N THR A 141 -14.38 27.82 15.68
CA THR A 141 -14.33 28.67 16.87
C THR A 141 -13.44 28.03 17.93
N GLY A 142 -12.19 28.47 18.01
CA GLY A 142 -11.19 27.89 18.92
C GLY A 142 -10.86 26.45 18.54
N SER A 143 -11.14 25.49 19.43
CA SER A 143 -10.95 24.05 19.18
C SER A 143 -12.13 23.38 18.45
N LYS A 144 -13.24 24.11 18.26
CA LYS A 144 -14.50 23.58 17.75
C LYS A 144 -14.63 23.82 16.26
N ILE A 145 -14.81 22.74 15.51
CA ILE A 145 -15.12 22.75 14.08
C ILE A 145 -16.61 22.50 13.97
N ASN A 146 -17.37 23.57 13.78
CA ASN A 146 -18.83 23.50 13.70
C ASN A 146 -19.23 23.08 12.29
N CYS A 147 -19.94 21.97 12.16
CA CYS A 147 -20.30 21.39 10.87
C CYS A 147 -21.81 21.21 10.70
N THR A 148 -22.23 21.08 9.45
CA THR A 148 -23.52 20.52 9.07
C THR A 148 -23.30 19.16 8.43
N VAL A 149 -24.08 18.16 8.83
CA VAL A 149 -24.06 16.82 8.23
C VAL A 149 -24.67 16.91 6.83
N GLU A 150 -23.89 16.66 5.78
CA GLU A 150 -24.41 16.57 4.41
C GLU A 150 -24.87 15.14 4.09
N VAL A 151 -24.15 14.14 4.59
CA VAL A 151 -24.51 12.72 4.51
C VAL A 151 -24.36 12.10 5.89
N GLY A 152 -25.49 11.72 6.47
CA GLY A 152 -25.58 11.09 7.78
C GLY A 152 -25.38 9.58 7.75
N GLY A 153 -25.45 8.97 8.92
CA GLY A 153 -25.24 7.54 9.10
C GLY A 153 -24.72 7.20 10.50
N LYS A 154 -24.43 5.91 10.68
CA LYS A 154 -23.93 5.40 11.95
C LYS A 154 -22.45 5.74 12.13
N LEU A 155 -22.13 6.62 13.07
CA LEU A 155 -20.76 6.98 13.44
C LEU A 155 -20.37 6.25 14.72
N SER A 156 -19.31 5.45 14.67
CA SER A 156 -18.79 4.71 15.84
C SER A 156 -17.41 5.20 16.27
N ASN A 157 -16.91 4.72 17.40
CA ASN A 157 -15.62 5.13 17.94
C ASN A 157 -14.45 4.94 16.96
N HIS A 158 -13.44 5.82 17.04
CA HIS A 158 -12.15 5.69 16.33
C HIS A 158 -12.25 5.64 14.80
N LYS A 159 -13.32 6.18 14.22
CA LYS A 159 -13.44 6.31 12.76
C LYS A 159 -12.49 7.38 12.23
N GLY A 160 -11.95 7.14 11.04
CA GLY A 160 -11.02 8.05 10.36
C GLY A 160 -11.69 9.36 9.99
N VAL A 161 -10.90 10.44 9.94
CA VAL A 161 -11.32 11.76 9.47
C VAL A 161 -10.33 12.20 8.39
N ASN A 162 -10.84 12.51 7.21
CA ASN A 162 -10.07 13.07 6.09
C ASN A 162 -10.67 14.42 5.69
N ARG A 163 -9.86 15.29 5.07
CA ARG A 163 -10.32 16.53 4.43
C ARG A 163 -10.37 16.30 2.93
N GLN A 164 -11.51 16.59 2.30
CA GLN A 164 -11.63 16.48 0.85
C GLN A 164 -10.64 17.43 0.16
N GLY A 165 -9.90 16.94 -0.84
CA GLY A 165 -8.83 17.69 -1.50
C GLY A 165 -7.50 17.75 -0.75
N GLY A 166 -7.34 16.96 0.33
CA GLY A 166 -6.10 16.93 1.13
C GLY A 166 -5.89 18.20 1.95
N GLY A 167 -4.66 18.46 2.37
CA GLY A 167 -4.13 19.68 3.01
C GLY A 167 -4.17 19.71 4.53
N LEU A 168 -4.09 18.53 5.13
CA LEU A 168 -3.83 18.34 6.56
C LEU A 168 -2.32 18.48 6.84
N SER A 169 -1.97 19.28 7.84
CA SER A 169 -0.56 19.64 8.13
C SER A 169 0.22 18.54 8.86
N ALA A 170 -0.47 17.48 9.33
CA ALA A 170 0.12 16.34 10.01
C ALA A 170 1.34 15.77 9.27
N GLY A 171 2.50 15.75 9.94
CA GLY A 171 3.73 15.19 9.40
C GLY A 171 3.60 13.70 9.08
N ALA A 172 4.31 13.22 8.05
CA ALA A 172 4.19 11.82 7.60
C ALA A 172 4.65 10.81 8.66
N LEU A 173 5.64 11.17 9.50
CA LEU A 173 6.19 10.31 10.54
C LEU A 173 5.79 10.77 11.94
N THR A 174 5.07 9.91 12.66
CA THR A 174 4.77 10.11 14.09
C THR A 174 5.92 9.64 14.98
N GLU A 175 5.89 10.01 16.27
CA GLU A 175 6.83 9.48 17.26
C GLU A 175 6.72 7.96 17.44
N LYS A 176 5.55 7.38 17.17
CA LYS A 176 5.38 5.94 17.09
C LYS A 176 6.11 5.37 15.88
N ASP A 177 5.93 5.98 14.70
CA ASP A 177 6.59 5.52 13.48
C ASP A 177 8.12 5.57 13.59
N LYS A 178 8.69 6.60 14.23
CA LYS A 178 10.14 6.68 14.49
C LYS A 178 10.66 5.51 15.35
N LYS A 179 9.85 5.01 16.28
CA LYS A 179 10.18 3.79 17.06
C LYS A 179 10.01 2.53 16.22
N ASP A 180 8.96 2.49 15.41
CA ASP A 180 8.66 1.35 14.54
C ASP A 180 9.66 1.20 13.39
N ILE A 181 10.31 2.28 12.94
CA ILE A 181 11.45 2.21 12.00
C ILE A 181 12.60 1.40 12.60
N LYS A 182 12.91 1.61 13.88
CA LYS A 182 13.93 0.81 14.59
C LYS A 182 13.51 -0.64 14.74
N LEU A 183 12.21 -0.88 14.96
CA LEU A 183 11.64 -2.22 14.98
C LEU A 183 11.76 -2.91 13.61
N ALA A 184 11.45 -2.21 12.52
CA ALA A 184 11.60 -2.74 11.16
C ALA A 184 13.06 -3.13 10.85
N ALA A 185 14.02 -2.33 11.32
CA ALA A 185 15.44 -2.66 11.24
C ALA A 185 15.79 -3.91 12.06
N ALA A 186 15.30 -4.02 13.30
CA ALA A 186 15.51 -5.19 14.17
C ALA A 186 14.85 -6.47 13.63
N MET A 187 13.74 -6.35 12.91
CA MET A 187 13.08 -7.44 12.18
C MET A 187 13.81 -7.81 10.88
N GLU A 188 14.81 -7.02 10.49
CA GLU A 188 15.48 -7.09 9.20
C GLU A 188 14.45 -7.16 8.05
N ALA A 189 13.48 -6.24 8.08
CA ALA A 189 12.48 -6.10 7.03
C ALA A 189 13.17 -5.79 5.69
N ASP A 190 12.62 -6.32 4.60
CA ASP A 190 13.16 -6.08 3.26
C ASP A 190 12.62 -4.78 2.67
N PHE A 191 11.43 -4.37 3.12
CA PHE A 191 10.74 -3.15 2.73
C PHE A 191 10.15 -2.43 3.94
N LEU A 192 10.17 -1.10 3.93
CA LEU A 192 9.51 -0.24 4.91
C LEU A 192 8.52 0.67 4.18
N ALA A 193 7.22 0.53 4.47
CA ALA A 193 6.20 1.40 3.92
C ALA A 193 5.93 2.61 4.83
N VAL A 194 5.95 3.80 4.22
CA VAL A 194 5.69 5.09 4.86
C VAL A 194 4.29 5.54 4.47
N SER A 195 3.44 5.75 5.45
CA SER A 195 2.05 6.21 5.28
C SER A 195 1.98 7.72 5.10
N PHE A 196 0.96 8.20 4.39
CA PHE A 196 0.63 9.61 4.19
C PHE A 196 1.81 10.47 3.68
N VAL A 197 2.62 9.92 2.78
CA VAL A 197 3.73 10.67 2.14
C VAL A 197 3.15 11.86 1.36
N ARG A 198 3.69 13.05 1.57
CA ARG A 198 3.27 14.30 0.89
C ARG A 198 4.33 14.81 -0.08
N CYS A 199 5.61 14.60 0.24
CA CYS A 199 6.73 15.07 -0.59
C CYS A 199 7.95 14.16 -0.48
N ALA A 200 8.99 14.44 -1.28
CA ALA A 200 10.25 13.70 -1.26
C ALA A 200 10.97 13.76 0.10
N GLU A 201 10.86 14.87 0.84
CA GLU A 201 11.54 15.02 2.15
C GLU A 201 11.00 14.03 3.19
N ASP A 202 9.70 13.73 3.19
CA ASP A 202 9.13 12.70 4.07
C ASP A 202 9.82 11.32 3.83
N VAL A 203 10.10 11.01 2.56
CA VAL A 203 10.78 9.78 2.15
C VAL A 203 12.25 9.79 2.56
N HIS A 204 12.94 10.92 2.39
CA HIS A 204 14.33 11.10 2.80
C HIS A 204 14.51 11.05 4.32
N GLU A 205 13.58 11.62 5.10
CA GLU A 205 13.58 11.50 6.55
C GLU A 205 13.43 10.04 6.98
N ALA A 206 12.45 9.32 6.44
CA ALA A 206 12.25 7.91 6.74
C ALA A 206 13.49 7.07 6.40
N ARG A 207 14.11 7.31 5.23
CA ARG A 207 15.33 6.64 4.80
C ARG A 207 16.51 6.94 5.74
N ARG A 208 16.70 8.20 6.14
CA ARG A 208 17.76 8.59 7.09
C ARG A 208 17.60 7.86 8.42
N LEU A 209 16.39 7.87 8.99
CA LEU A 209 16.10 7.19 10.25
C LEU A 209 16.30 5.67 10.16
N LEU A 210 15.98 5.07 9.01
CA LEU A 210 16.18 3.64 8.77
C LEU A 210 17.68 3.29 8.69
N HIS A 211 18.49 4.10 8.00
CA HIS A 211 19.95 3.94 7.95
C HIS A 211 20.59 4.15 9.33
N GLU A 212 20.15 5.15 10.10
CA GLU A 212 20.59 5.35 11.49
C GLU A 212 20.26 4.14 12.39
N ALA A 213 19.17 3.43 12.09
CA ALA A 213 18.79 2.18 12.75
C ALA A 213 19.56 0.95 12.22
N GLY A 214 20.45 1.11 11.24
CA GLY A 214 21.29 0.04 10.70
C GLY A 214 20.60 -0.83 9.63
N SER A 215 19.57 -0.31 8.97
CA SER A 215 18.86 -1.01 7.90
C SER A 215 18.90 -0.22 6.59
N ASP A 216 18.86 -0.96 5.49
CA ASP A 216 18.78 -0.43 4.13
C ASP A 216 17.54 -1.00 3.42
N ALA A 217 16.49 -1.34 4.17
CA ALA A 217 15.23 -1.80 3.59
C ALA A 217 14.74 -0.79 2.52
N TRP A 218 14.11 -1.29 1.47
CA TRP A 218 13.57 -0.44 0.42
C TRP A 218 12.38 0.37 0.95
N ILE A 219 12.36 1.67 0.68
CA ILE A 219 11.27 2.56 1.11
C ILE A 219 10.11 2.44 0.11
N VAL A 220 8.93 2.13 0.66
CA VAL A 220 7.66 2.10 -0.06
C VAL A 220 6.86 3.34 0.29
N SER A 221 6.69 4.26 -0.66
CA SER A 221 5.88 5.46 -0.44
C SER A 221 4.42 5.16 -0.74
N LYS A 222 3.57 5.27 0.29
CA LYS A 222 2.13 5.07 0.14
C LYS A 222 1.49 6.36 -0.33
N ILE A 223 0.96 6.32 -1.54
CA ILE A 223 0.28 7.44 -2.17
C ILE A 223 -1.17 7.43 -1.69
N GLU A 224 -1.40 8.16 -0.60
CA GLU A 224 -2.66 8.24 0.16
C GLU A 224 -3.24 9.66 0.17
N ARG A 225 -2.44 10.66 -0.22
CA ARG A 225 -2.72 12.09 -0.11
C ARG A 225 -2.99 12.71 -1.47
N ALA A 226 -3.95 13.63 -1.55
CA ALA A 226 -4.20 14.40 -2.76
C ALA A 226 -2.96 15.20 -3.22
N GLU A 227 -2.26 15.83 -2.28
CA GLU A 227 -1.09 16.68 -2.56
C GLU A 227 0.09 15.87 -3.14
N ALA A 228 0.18 14.58 -2.79
CA ALA A 228 1.21 13.71 -3.31
C ALA A 228 1.09 13.49 -4.83
N ILE A 229 -0.09 13.70 -5.41
CA ILE A 229 -0.34 13.53 -6.85
C ILE A 229 0.29 14.65 -7.68
N ASP A 230 0.44 15.84 -7.10
CA ASP A 230 1.01 17.01 -7.76
C ASP A 230 2.54 16.93 -7.82
N VAL A 231 3.17 16.35 -6.78
CA VAL A 231 4.63 16.17 -6.67
C VAL A 231 5.07 14.71 -6.79
N ILE A 232 4.24 13.89 -7.44
CA ILE A 232 4.44 12.43 -7.50
C ILE A 232 5.80 12.06 -8.10
N GLU A 233 6.33 12.85 -9.03
CA GLU A 233 7.64 12.63 -9.68
C GLU A 233 8.78 12.69 -8.67
N GLU A 234 8.80 13.73 -7.84
CA GLU A 234 9.78 13.90 -6.78
C GLU A 234 9.71 12.75 -5.76
N ILE A 235 8.49 12.38 -5.35
CA ILE A 235 8.27 11.23 -4.46
C ILE A 235 8.80 9.94 -5.10
N THR A 236 8.54 9.74 -6.40
CA THR A 236 8.97 8.53 -7.12
C THR A 236 10.49 8.43 -7.15
N LEU A 237 11.19 9.53 -7.43
CA LEU A 237 12.65 9.57 -7.43
C LEU A 237 13.25 9.27 -6.06
N ALA A 238 12.64 9.75 -4.98
CA ALA A 238 13.08 9.50 -3.61
C ALA A 238 12.76 8.08 -3.08
N SER A 239 11.80 7.39 -3.70
CA SER A 239 11.29 6.08 -3.27
C SER A 239 11.99 4.92 -3.97
N ASP A 240 11.90 3.71 -3.40
CA ASP A 240 12.28 2.47 -4.10
C ASP A 240 11.04 1.78 -4.69
N VAL A 241 9.90 1.92 -4.00
CA VAL A 241 8.60 1.35 -4.37
C VAL A 241 7.50 2.41 -4.16
N LEU A 242 6.51 2.43 -5.03
CA LEU A 242 5.26 3.18 -4.84
C LEU A 242 4.14 2.22 -4.45
N MET A 243 3.25 2.64 -3.56
CA MET A 243 2.01 1.91 -3.27
C MET A 243 0.81 2.81 -3.56
N VAL A 244 -0.03 2.39 -4.52
CA VAL A 244 -1.33 3.02 -4.80
C VAL A 244 -2.31 2.57 -3.71
N ALA A 245 -2.48 3.39 -2.67
CA ALA A 245 -3.32 3.09 -1.53
C ALA A 245 -4.72 3.70 -1.72
N ARG A 246 -5.56 2.95 -2.44
CA ARG A 246 -6.81 3.46 -3.03
C ARG A 246 -7.89 3.85 -2.02
N GLY A 247 -7.90 3.24 -0.83
CA GLY A 247 -8.83 3.59 0.25
C GLY A 247 -8.71 5.05 0.65
N ASP A 248 -7.62 5.42 1.33
CA ASP A 248 -7.39 6.80 1.78
C ASP A 248 -7.33 7.79 0.61
N LEU A 249 -6.63 7.43 -0.49
CA LEU A 249 -6.51 8.32 -1.65
C LEU A 249 -7.87 8.62 -2.30
N GLY A 250 -8.71 7.59 -2.50
CA GLY A 250 -10.03 7.73 -3.12
C GLY A 250 -10.98 8.58 -2.29
N VAL A 251 -10.82 8.57 -0.96
CA VAL A 251 -11.56 9.47 -0.07
C VAL A 251 -11.14 10.93 -0.30
N GLU A 252 -9.84 11.22 -0.42
CA GLU A 252 -9.38 12.61 -0.58
C GLU A 252 -9.64 13.20 -1.98
N ILE A 253 -9.46 12.42 -3.06
CA ILE A 253 -9.60 12.92 -4.45
C ILE A 253 -10.95 12.62 -5.08
N GLY A 254 -11.78 11.80 -4.44
CA GLY A 254 -13.01 11.25 -5.01
C GLY A 254 -12.79 9.91 -5.73
N ASP A 255 -13.73 8.99 -5.56
CA ASP A 255 -13.68 7.64 -6.11
C ASP A 255 -13.65 7.61 -7.65
N ALA A 256 -14.28 8.59 -8.30
CA ALA A 256 -14.29 8.71 -9.76
C ALA A 256 -12.89 8.94 -10.36
N GLU A 257 -11.99 9.63 -9.64
CA GLU A 257 -10.66 9.98 -10.12
C GLU A 257 -9.64 8.85 -9.90
N ILE A 258 -9.94 7.88 -9.01
CA ILE A 258 -8.98 6.87 -8.57
C ILE A 258 -8.40 6.03 -9.71
N THR A 259 -9.22 5.74 -10.72
CA THR A 259 -8.83 4.90 -11.85
C THR A 259 -7.76 5.59 -12.71
N ALA A 260 -7.92 6.89 -12.96
CA ALA A 260 -6.96 7.67 -13.74
C ALA A 260 -5.64 7.84 -12.96
N VAL A 261 -5.75 8.17 -11.66
CA VAL A 261 -4.59 8.39 -10.79
C VAL A 261 -3.78 7.11 -10.57
N GLN A 262 -4.44 5.96 -10.38
CA GLN A 262 -3.76 4.66 -10.32
C GLN A 262 -2.88 4.42 -11.56
N LYS A 263 -3.44 4.62 -12.76
CA LYS A 263 -2.71 4.43 -14.02
C LYS A 263 -1.53 5.39 -14.13
N LYS A 264 -1.71 6.66 -13.72
CA LYS A 264 -0.63 7.66 -13.67
C LYS A 264 0.52 7.20 -12.77
N ILE A 265 0.22 6.78 -11.54
CA ILE A 265 1.23 6.32 -10.56
C ILE A 265 1.96 5.07 -11.07
N ILE A 266 1.24 4.08 -11.62
CA ILE A 266 1.86 2.86 -12.17
C ILE A 266 2.78 3.20 -13.33
N SER A 267 2.31 3.99 -14.29
CA SER A 267 3.10 4.41 -15.46
C SER A 267 4.38 5.12 -15.02
N GLN A 268 4.24 6.07 -14.10
CA GLN A 268 5.36 6.87 -13.63
C GLN A 268 6.40 6.06 -12.85
N GLY A 269 5.94 5.18 -11.95
CA GLY A 269 6.84 4.27 -11.24
C GLY A 269 7.65 3.41 -12.21
N ARG A 270 7.02 2.87 -13.25
CA ARG A 270 7.72 2.07 -14.27
C ARG A 270 8.72 2.89 -15.10
N ASN A 271 8.35 4.11 -15.50
CA ASN A 271 9.23 4.98 -16.29
C ASN A 271 10.45 5.44 -15.51
N LEU A 272 10.33 5.58 -14.18
CA LEU A 272 11.42 5.96 -13.28
C LEU A 272 12.08 4.75 -12.60
N ASP A 273 11.96 3.56 -13.20
CA ASP A 273 12.59 2.33 -12.73
C ASP A 273 12.28 1.97 -11.26
N ARG A 274 11.06 2.28 -10.80
CA ARG A 274 10.52 1.91 -9.48
C ARG A 274 9.50 0.78 -9.57
N VAL A 275 9.39 0.04 -8.48
CA VAL A 275 8.35 -0.99 -8.30
C VAL A 275 7.04 -0.32 -7.89
N VAL A 276 5.90 -0.85 -8.31
CA VAL A 276 4.57 -0.32 -7.94
C VAL A 276 3.65 -1.42 -7.43
N ILE A 277 3.04 -1.18 -6.26
CA ILE A 277 2.04 -2.04 -5.64
C ILE A 277 0.66 -1.39 -5.79
N THR A 278 -0.33 -2.13 -6.27
CA THR A 278 -1.74 -1.73 -6.19
C THR A 278 -2.39 -2.33 -4.95
N ALA A 279 -2.90 -1.48 -4.06
CA ALA A 279 -3.32 -1.86 -2.72
C ALA A 279 -4.77 -1.48 -2.40
N THR A 280 -5.28 -2.12 -1.33
CA THR A 280 -6.61 -1.96 -0.71
C THR A 280 -7.79 -2.46 -1.56
N GLN A 281 -8.77 -3.10 -0.91
CA GLN A 281 -10.06 -3.52 -1.49
C GLN A 281 -9.98 -4.31 -2.81
N MET A 282 -8.92 -5.09 -3.02
CA MET A 282 -8.76 -5.85 -4.27
C MET A 282 -9.77 -7.01 -4.34
N LEU A 283 -9.96 -7.74 -3.23
CA LEU A 283 -10.89 -8.88 -3.13
C LEU A 283 -11.71 -8.81 -1.82
N GLU A 284 -12.15 -7.62 -1.42
CA GLU A 284 -12.79 -7.32 -0.12
C GLU A 284 -13.88 -8.33 0.28
N SER A 285 -14.73 -8.73 -0.67
CA SER A 285 -15.81 -9.69 -0.45
C SER A 285 -15.33 -11.05 0.06
N MET A 286 -14.06 -11.41 -0.20
CA MET A 286 -13.43 -12.66 0.22
C MET A 286 -13.02 -12.69 1.69
N ILE A 287 -13.18 -11.60 2.44
CA ILE A 287 -13.16 -11.63 3.91
C ILE A 287 -14.20 -12.65 4.41
N ASP A 288 -15.41 -12.61 3.83
CA ASP A 288 -16.54 -13.43 4.24
C ASP A 288 -16.97 -14.48 3.21
N LYS A 289 -16.64 -14.29 1.94
CA LYS A 289 -17.06 -15.17 0.83
C LYS A 289 -15.92 -16.03 0.32
N GLN A 290 -16.25 -17.19 -0.24
CA GLN A 290 -15.25 -18.10 -0.78
C GLN A 290 -14.81 -17.77 -2.21
N MET A 291 -15.53 -16.87 -2.88
CA MET A 291 -15.31 -16.47 -4.26
C MET A 291 -15.42 -14.95 -4.37
N PRO A 292 -14.56 -14.30 -5.18
CA PRO A 292 -14.64 -12.87 -5.41
C PRO A 292 -15.84 -12.53 -6.31
N THR A 293 -16.26 -11.28 -6.28
CA THR A 293 -17.23 -10.74 -7.23
C THR A 293 -16.60 -10.57 -8.62
N ARG A 294 -17.44 -10.39 -9.64
CA ARG A 294 -16.96 -10.06 -10.99
C ARG A 294 -16.26 -8.70 -11.05
N ALA A 295 -16.73 -7.73 -10.25
CA ALA A 295 -16.13 -6.40 -10.18
C ALA A 295 -14.68 -6.49 -9.64
N GLU A 296 -14.46 -7.20 -8.52
CA GLU A 296 -13.14 -7.45 -7.94
C GLU A 296 -12.21 -8.21 -8.90
N VAL A 297 -12.74 -9.20 -9.63
CA VAL A 297 -11.95 -9.91 -10.65
C VAL A 297 -11.48 -8.96 -11.75
N THR A 298 -12.37 -8.10 -12.24
CA THR A 298 -12.06 -7.11 -13.27
C THR A 298 -11.10 -6.05 -12.75
N ASP A 299 -11.22 -5.63 -11.49
CA ASP A 299 -10.34 -4.66 -10.85
C ASP A 299 -8.90 -5.17 -10.77
N VAL A 300 -8.70 -6.36 -10.18
CA VAL A 300 -7.38 -7.03 -10.14
C VAL A 300 -6.80 -7.22 -11.54
N ALA A 301 -7.62 -7.69 -12.50
CA ALA A 301 -7.15 -7.88 -13.87
C ALA A 301 -6.72 -6.57 -14.54
N ASN A 302 -7.42 -5.46 -14.29
CA ASN A 302 -7.03 -4.16 -14.84
C ASN A 302 -5.75 -3.63 -14.20
N ALA A 303 -5.53 -3.80 -12.88
CA ALA A 303 -4.25 -3.44 -12.27
C ALA A 303 -3.06 -4.19 -12.90
N VAL A 304 -3.24 -5.47 -13.23
CA VAL A 304 -2.26 -6.28 -13.99
C VAL A 304 -2.05 -5.73 -15.40
N LEU A 305 -3.11 -5.30 -16.08
CA LEU A 305 -3.04 -4.69 -17.42
C LEU A 305 -2.49 -3.25 -17.39
N ASP A 306 -2.60 -2.54 -16.27
CA ASP A 306 -1.96 -1.23 -16.07
C ASP A 306 -0.44 -1.37 -15.94
N GLY A 307 0.02 -2.54 -15.47
CA GLY A 307 1.44 -2.86 -15.32
C GLY A 307 1.94 -2.79 -13.90
N THR A 308 1.04 -2.97 -12.92
CA THR A 308 1.45 -3.10 -11.52
C THR A 308 2.41 -4.27 -11.34
N ASP A 309 3.38 -4.13 -10.44
CA ASP A 309 4.29 -5.21 -10.09
C ASP A 309 3.65 -6.18 -9.13
N ALA A 310 2.86 -5.65 -8.21
CA ALA A 310 2.22 -6.44 -7.18
C ALA A 310 0.81 -5.97 -6.87
N VAL A 311 -0.04 -6.93 -6.51
CA VAL A 311 -1.38 -6.67 -5.96
C VAL A 311 -1.42 -7.10 -4.50
N MET A 312 -2.09 -6.32 -3.65
CA MET A 312 -2.07 -6.53 -2.20
C MET A 312 -3.41 -6.96 -1.62
N LEU A 313 -3.38 -7.99 -0.76
CA LEU A 313 -4.46 -8.39 0.12
C LEU A 313 -4.24 -7.83 1.53
N SER A 314 -5.27 -7.23 2.09
CA SER A 314 -5.30 -6.62 3.42
C SER A 314 -6.12 -7.47 4.40
N ALA A 315 -7.38 -7.11 4.64
CA ALA A 315 -8.24 -7.81 5.58
C ALA A 315 -8.56 -9.25 5.11
N GLU A 316 -8.57 -9.48 3.80
CA GLU A 316 -8.84 -10.79 3.18
C GLU A 316 -7.90 -11.88 3.71
N THR A 317 -6.65 -11.53 4.01
CA THR A 317 -5.65 -12.45 4.57
C THR A 317 -5.36 -12.23 6.04
N ALA A 318 -5.51 -11.00 6.55
CA ALA A 318 -5.21 -10.72 7.96
C ALA A 318 -6.27 -11.29 8.91
N VAL A 319 -7.55 -11.12 8.58
CA VAL A 319 -8.70 -11.48 9.45
C VAL A 319 -9.78 -12.30 8.74
N GLY A 320 -9.72 -12.41 7.41
CA GLY A 320 -10.71 -13.10 6.61
C GLY A 320 -10.84 -14.60 6.91
N LYS A 321 -12.02 -15.15 6.60
CA LYS A 321 -12.35 -16.58 6.80
C LYS A 321 -11.64 -17.49 5.80
N PHE A 322 -11.20 -16.96 4.66
CA PHE A 322 -10.67 -17.75 3.54
C PHE A 322 -9.33 -17.25 2.97
N PRO A 323 -8.30 -17.01 3.79
CA PRO A 323 -7.06 -16.34 3.38
C PRO A 323 -6.33 -17.07 2.24
N VAL A 324 -6.26 -18.41 2.32
CA VAL A 324 -5.64 -19.25 1.27
C VAL A 324 -6.44 -19.21 -0.04
N LYS A 325 -7.78 -19.09 0.03
CA LYS A 325 -8.60 -19.01 -1.19
C LYS A 325 -8.47 -17.64 -1.85
N ALA A 326 -8.36 -16.56 -1.07
CA ALA A 326 -8.10 -15.22 -1.58
C ALA A 326 -6.81 -15.18 -2.39
N ILE A 327 -5.70 -15.72 -1.86
CA ILE A 327 -4.41 -15.81 -2.59
C ILE A 327 -4.55 -16.62 -3.87
N LYS A 328 -5.23 -17.78 -3.84
CA LYS A 328 -5.43 -18.61 -5.04
C LYS A 328 -6.34 -17.95 -6.07
N ALA A 329 -7.32 -17.16 -5.63
CA ALA A 329 -8.15 -16.37 -6.53
C ALA A 329 -7.31 -15.27 -7.20
N MET A 330 -6.54 -14.52 -6.41
CA MET A 330 -5.61 -13.50 -6.90
C MET A 330 -4.62 -14.07 -7.93
N ASP A 331 -3.97 -15.20 -7.61
CA ASP A 331 -3.04 -15.89 -8.53
C ASP A 331 -3.71 -16.28 -9.86
N ARG A 332 -4.91 -16.86 -9.80
CA ARG A 332 -5.67 -17.25 -11.00
C ARG A 332 -6.02 -16.03 -11.85
N ILE A 333 -6.44 -14.92 -11.24
CA ILE A 333 -6.81 -13.69 -11.96
C ILE A 333 -5.58 -13.08 -12.64
N CYS A 334 -4.45 -12.96 -11.92
CA CYS A 334 -3.19 -12.44 -12.47
C CYS A 334 -2.76 -13.25 -13.69
N ARG A 335 -2.72 -14.58 -13.57
CA ARG A 335 -2.37 -15.48 -14.70
C ARG A 335 -3.35 -15.39 -15.87
N GLY A 336 -4.61 -15.04 -15.61
CA GLY A 336 -5.60 -14.80 -16.64
C GLY A 336 -5.30 -13.54 -17.42
N ALA A 337 -5.09 -12.42 -16.72
CA ALA A 337 -4.78 -11.12 -17.31
C ALA A 337 -3.42 -11.10 -18.04
N GLU A 338 -2.40 -11.75 -17.49
CA GLU A 338 -1.05 -11.84 -18.08
C GLU A 338 -1.04 -12.48 -19.48
N LYS A 339 -2.00 -13.37 -19.80
CA LYS A 339 -2.11 -13.98 -21.14
C LYS A 339 -2.45 -12.98 -22.23
N HIS A 340 -3.15 -11.90 -21.88
CA HIS A 340 -3.73 -10.96 -22.83
C HIS A 340 -3.03 -9.60 -22.82
N ARG A 341 -2.12 -9.34 -21.87
CA ARG A 341 -1.44 -8.05 -21.73
C ARG A 341 -0.75 -7.61 -23.03
N GLY A 342 -0.01 -8.52 -23.68
CA GLY A 342 0.72 -8.22 -24.92
C GLY A 342 -0.19 -7.90 -26.12
N ASP A 343 -1.43 -8.37 -26.12
CA ASP A 343 -2.42 -8.09 -27.17
C ASP A 343 -3.09 -6.73 -26.95
N ILE A 344 -3.22 -6.30 -25.69
CA ILE A 344 -3.99 -5.11 -25.28
C ILE A 344 -3.08 -3.88 -25.14
N VAL A 345 -1.90 -4.05 -24.57
CA VAL A 345 -1.02 -2.95 -24.18
C VAL A 345 0.15 -2.85 -25.15
N ARG A 346 0.21 -1.74 -25.89
CA ARG A 346 1.37 -1.38 -26.70
C ARG A 346 2.20 -0.36 -25.93
N GLU A 347 3.39 -0.74 -25.51
CA GLU A 347 4.31 0.19 -24.87
C GLU A 347 4.96 1.09 -25.93
N SER A 348 4.81 2.41 -25.76
CA SER A 348 5.60 3.38 -26.49
C SER A 348 7.04 3.29 -25.98
N ARG A 349 7.98 3.17 -26.92
CA ARG A 349 9.40 3.28 -26.60
C ARG A 349 9.76 4.74 -26.65
N ASN A 350 10.17 5.30 -25.52
CA ASN A 350 10.97 6.51 -25.58
C ASN A 350 12.40 6.08 -25.93
N ASP A 351 12.96 6.72 -26.96
CA ASP A 351 14.40 6.71 -27.20
C ASP A 351 15.05 7.58 -26.11
N GLU A 352 15.17 7.04 -24.91
CA GLU A 352 15.84 7.68 -23.79
C GLU A 352 17.35 7.40 -23.84
N SER A 353 18.14 8.43 -23.55
CA SER A 353 19.57 8.27 -23.30
C SER A 353 19.78 7.61 -21.94
N PHE A 354 20.49 6.48 -21.91
CA PHE A 354 20.86 5.83 -20.65
C PHE A 354 22.08 6.49 -20.03
N GLU A 355 22.01 6.78 -18.73
CA GLU A 355 23.18 7.27 -17.97
C GLU A 355 24.08 6.12 -17.51
N ARG A 356 23.49 4.93 -17.25
CA ARG A 356 24.19 3.77 -16.72
C ARG A 356 24.36 2.65 -17.75
N ILE A 357 25.55 2.05 -17.76
CA ILE A 357 25.90 0.94 -18.68
C ILE A 357 25.08 -0.32 -18.36
N ASP A 358 24.95 -0.66 -17.08
CA ASP A 358 24.24 -1.86 -16.63
C ASP A 358 22.73 -1.79 -16.90
N GLU A 359 22.15 -0.59 -16.82
CA GLU A 359 20.78 -0.32 -17.25
C GLU A 359 20.60 -0.50 -18.76
N ALA A 360 21.50 0.08 -19.56
CA ALA A 360 21.47 -0.07 -21.03
C ALA A 360 21.56 -1.55 -21.45
N ILE A 361 22.41 -2.34 -20.79
CA ILE A 361 22.52 -3.79 -21.02
C ILE A 361 21.21 -4.51 -20.66
N ALA A 362 20.60 -4.19 -19.52
CA ALA A 362 19.34 -4.77 -19.09
C ALA A 362 18.22 -4.52 -20.11
N LYS A 363 18.04 -3.27 -20.54
CA LYS A 363 16.99 -2.88 -21.49
C LYS A 363 17.26 -3.44 -22.91
N ALA A 364 18.51 -3.50 -23.36
CA ALA A 364 18.89 -4.13 -24.63
C ALA A 364 18.67 -5.67 -24.62
N CYS A 365 18.92 -6.32 -23.48
CA CYS A 365 18.64 -7.74 -23.30
C CYS A 365 17.13 -8.02 -23.44
N MET A 366 16.28 -7.20 -22.80
CA MET A 366 14.82 -7.32 -22.94
C MET A 366 14.35 -7.10 -24.38
N TYR A 367 14.90 -6.10 -25.08
CA TYR A 367 14.60 -5.87 -26.49
C TYR A 367 14.86 -7.12 -27.35
N THR A 368 15.99 -7.79 -27.10
CA THR A 368 16.44 -8.97 -27.82
C THR A 368 15.59 -10.19 -27.45
N ALA A 369 15.37 -10.41 -26.16
CA ALA A 369 14.58 -11.53 -25.65
C ALA A 369 13.14 -11.51 -26.17
N ASN A 370 12.51 -10.32 -26.24
CA ASN A 370 11.15 -10.17 -26.78
C ASN A 370 11.03 -10.42 -28.30
N ARG A 371 12.14 -10.52 -29.03
CA ARG A 371 12.16 -10.75 -30.51
C ARG A 371 12.70 -12.12 -30.90
N LEU A 372 13.32 -12.82 -29.98
CA LEU A 372 13.83 -14.15 -30.19
C LEU A 372 12.91 -15.17 -29.52
N HIS A 373 12.93 -16.40 -30.03
CA HIS A 373 12.17 -17.52 -29.45
C HIS A 373 12.90 -18.09 -28.22
N VAL A 374 13.17 -17.26 -27.22
CA VAL A 374 13.80 -17.68 -25.95
C VAL A 374 12.74 -18.10 -24.93
N ARG A 375 13.15 -18.85 -23.89
CA ARG A 375 12.23 -19.37 -22.86
C ARG A 375 12.36 -18.70 -21.49
N ALA A 376 13.46 -18.00 -21.25
CA ALA A 376 13.81 -17.40 -19.97
C ALA A 376 14.92 -16.36 -20.15
N ILE A 377 15.01 -15.46 -19.18
CA ILE A 377 16.11 -14.50 -19.02
C ILE A 377 16.75 -14.78 -17.66
N ILE A 378 18.08 -14.80 -17.61
CA ILE A 378 18.82 -15.03 -16.37
C ILE A 378 19.63 -13.76 -16.08
N ALA A 379 19.30 -13.08 -14.98
CA ALA A 379 20.00 -11.90 -14.50
C ALA A 379 20.88 -12.31 -13.30
N MET A 380 22.18 -12.46 -13.53
CA MET A 380 23.14 -12.62 -12.44
C MET A 380 23.41 -11.24 -11.82
N THR A 381 23.00 -11.05 -10.57
CA THR A 381 23.02 -9.72 -9.94
C THR A 381 23.15 -9.84 -8.43
N GLU A 382 24.14 -9.17 -7.86
CA GLU A 382 24.33 -9.15 -6.40
C GLU A 382 23.40 -8.14 -5.72
N SER A 383 23.03 -7.04 -6.39
CA SER A 383 22.14 -6.00 -5.85
C SER A 383 20.68 -6.10 -6.30
N GLY A 384 20.38 -6.89 -7.34
CA GLY A 384 19.02 -6.99 -7.91
C GLY A 384 18.72 -5.96 -9.00
N ALA A 385 19.53 -4.91 -9.15
CA ALA A 385 19.27 -3.78 -10.06
C ALA A 385 19.02 -4.22 -11.52
N THR A 386 19.82 -5.17 -12.03
CA THR A 386 19.63 -5.70 -13.39
C THR A 386 18.27 -6.35 -13.58
N ALA A 387 17.81 -7.13 -12.59
CA ALA A 387 16.50 -7.78 -12.66
C ALA A 387 15.36 -6.77 -12.53
N LEU A 388 15.53 -5.72 -11.71
CA LEU A 388 14.59 -4.60 -11.61
C LEU A 388 14.41 -3.86 -12.95
N TRP A 389 15.50 -3.44 -13.59
CA TRP A 389 15.44 -2.74 -14.88
C TRP A 389 14.87 -3.63 -15.99
N MET A 390 15.25 -4.90 -16.02
CA MET A 390 14.66 -5.85 -16.97
C MET A 390 13.15 -5.99 -16.76
N SER A 391 12.67 -6.02 -15.52
CA SER A 391 11.24 -6.21 -15.25
C SER A 391 10.38 -4.97 -15.51
N ARG A 392 10.99 -3.78 -15.67
CA ARG A 392 10.28 -2.59 -16.17
C ARG A 392 9.77 -2.74 -17.59
N ILE A 393 10.36 -3.60 -18.42
CA ILE A 393 9.94 -3.82 -19.80
C ILE A 393 8.90 -4.95 -19.86
N SER A 394 7.74 -4.71 -20.46
CA SER A 394 6.72 -5.75 -20.58
C SER A 394 7.24 -6.94 -21.38
N SER A 395 6.99 -8.14 -20.88
CA SER A 395 7.34 -9.40 -21.54
C SER A 395 6.42 -10.52 -21.06
N GLY A 396 6.35 -11.61 -21.82
CA GLY A 396 5.80 -12.89 -21.36
C GLY A 396 6.86 -13.82 -20.75
N LEU A 397 8.15 -13.47 -20.86
CA LEU A 397 9.29 -14.31 -20.48
C LEU A 397 9.66 -14.20 -18.99
N PRO A 398 9.84 -15.32 -18.27
CA PRO A 398 10.29 -15.27 -16.88
C PRO A 398 11.72 -14.71 -16.79
N ILE A 399 11.94 -13.85 -15.80
CA ILE A 399 13.26 -13.33 -15.42
C ILE A 399 13.68 -14.05 -14.13
N TYR A 400 14.85 -14.67 -14.15
CA TYR A 400 15.45 -15.33 -13.00
C TYR A 400 16.57 -14.45 -12.44
N ALA A 401 16.32 -13.79 -11.31
CA ALA A 401 17.35 -13.09 -10.56
C ALA A 401 18.19 -14.10 -9.77
N MET A 402 19.47 -14.23 -10.12
CA MET A 402 20.43 -15.10 -9.44
C MET A 402 21.40 -14.25 -8.63
N SER A 403 21.42 -14.48 -7.32
CA SER A 403 22.24 -13.73 -6.36
C SER A 403 22.77 -14.65 -5.28
N SER A 404 23.92 -14.31 -4.72
CA SER A 404 24.45 -14.95 -3.50
C SER A 404 23.88 -14.34 -2.22
N GLN A 405 23.22 -13.18 -2.33
CA GLN A 405 22.70 -12.42 -1.19
C GLN A 405 21.21 -12.74 -0.96
N ASP A 406 20.87 -13.32 0.19
CA ASP A 406 19.48 -13.62 0.54
C ASP A 406 18.59 -12.37 0.54
N ARG A 407 19.14 -11.22 0.96
CA ARG A 407 18.44 -9.94 0.94
C ARG A 407 18.01 -9.56 -0.47
N THR A 408 18.90 -9.70 -1.46
CA THR A 408 18.60 -9.42 -2.86
C THR A 408 17.52 -10.35 -3.40
N LEU A 409 17.56 -11.64 -3.04
CA LEU A 409 16.54 -12.62 -3.44
C LEU A 409 15.17 -12.30 -2.82
N ARG A 410 15.14 -11.79 -1.58
CA ARG A 410 13.90 -11.33 -0.93
C ARG A 410 13.39 -10.02 -1.53
N GLN A 411 14.26 -9.08 -1.88
CA GLN A 411 13.85 -7.86 -2.59
C GLN A 411 13.29 -8.17 -3.99
N ALA A 412 13.93 -9.09 -4.72
CA ALA A 412 13.45 -9.58 -6.01
C ALA A 412 12.12 -10.36 -5.92
N SER A 413 11.65 -10.71 -4.72
CA SER A 413 10.31 -11.28 -4.58
C SER A 413 9.22 -10.30 -5.00
N MET A 414 9.50 -8.98 -5.06
CA MET A 414 8.55 -7.94 -5.45
C MET A 414 8.58 -7.55 -6.95
N TYR A 415 9.47 -8.09 -7.79
CA TYR A 415 9.53 -7.75 -9.22
C TYR A 415 9.91 -8.89 -10.18
#